data_AF-A0A8T7JKU1-F1
#
_entry.id   AF-A0A8T7JKU1-F1
#
_cell.length_a   1.000
_cell.length_b   1.000
_cell.length_c   1.000
_cell.angle_alpha   90.00
_cell.angle_beta   90.00
_cell.angle_gamma   90.00
#
_symmetry.space_group_name_H-M   'P 1'
#
loop_
_entity.id
_entity.type
_entity.pdbx_description
1 polymer ?
#
loop_
_entity_poly.entity_id
_entity_poly.type
_entity_poly.pdbx_seq_one_letter_code
_entity_poly.pdbx_strand_id
1 'polypeptide(L)'
;MLVSGGGRNCKGFSQIIKNNIEGIMRLGLIGLGLLLMASGASGKSYIGVGVIDAKFHAIEHDRYYESDSNQLKQVKFGYTDKSKFEIFGDLGVSTDNEVQDYALGVLLDDWLVQVENVRLSGRILQEDTDIELGTFDNDYKRIDILKKPDMLGFAFGIAYQEYAVPKLFEYNKGGEIDYLNTIYLQDDAVEVKSIGLGVHYDPIRNFALRGFDFERGYLTFKNDWYVSSVTIFSLGKITTSDAPDMQAYKQDNKSKTLPGIQGNYELGWMIGQFNDDFSYILNIGYHLRSSMFFNDPERKAEPGGINFEAPLTIIHGPTVGFTASF
;
A
#
# COMPACT_ATOMS: atom_id res chain seq x y z
N MET A 1 -16.69 25.60 -31.41
CA MET A 1 -15.83 26.75 -31.05
C MET A 1 -14.95 26.27 -29.92
N LEU A 2 -13.66 26.03 -30.22
CA LEU A 2 -12.66 25.57 -29.28
C LEU A 2 -12.44 26.65 -28.22
N VAL A 3 -12.58 26.31 -26.95
CA VAL A 3 -12.10 27.14 -25.84
C VAL A 3 -11.05 26.34 -25.10
N SER A 4 -9.82 26.82 -25.24
CA SER A 4 -8.61 26.45 -24.53
C SER A 4 -8.81 26.52 -23.00
N GLY A 5 -8.59 25.39 -22.31
CA GLY A 5 -8.57 25.32 -20.86
C GLY A 5 -7.20 24.95 -20.32
N GLY A 6 -6.46 25.97 -19.87
CA GLY A 6 -5.55 25.95 -18.72
C GLY A 6 -4.55 24.80 -18.57
N GLY A 7 -3.33 25.01 -19.04
CA GLY A 7 -2.16 24.32 -18.51
C GLY A 7 -1.91 24.74 -17.05
N ARG A 8 -2.12 23.82 -16.11
CA ARG A 8 -1.58 23.89 -14.75
C ARG A 8 -1.08 22.51 -14.32
N ASN A 9 0.12 22.52 -13.72
CA ASN A 9 0.73 21.50 -12.87
C ASN A 9 1.58 20.34 -13.44
N CYS A 10 2.36 20.56 -14.51
CA CYS A 10 3.55 19.72 -14.78
C CYS A 10 4.82 20.16 -14.03
N LYS A 11 4.80 21.29 -13.29
CA LYS A 11 5.99 21.83 -12.60
C LYS A 11 6.36 21.05 -11.33
N GLY A 12 5.39 20.54 -10.57
CA GLY A 12 5.66 19.69 -9.41
C GLY A 12 6.28 18.35 -9.82
N PHE A 13 5.77 17.74 -10.88
CA PHE A 13 6.24 16.46 -11.43
C PHE A 13 7.69 16.53 -11.96
N SER A 14 8.06 17.62 -12.65
CA SER A 14 9.44 17.83 -13.13
C SER A 14 10.44 17.99 -11.98
N GLN A 15 10.01 18.59 -10.86
CA GLN A 15 10.85 18.81 -9.69
C GLN A 15 11.09 17.50 -8.91
N ILE A 16 10.07 16.64 -8.80
CA ILE A 16 10.17 15.31 -8.17
C ILE A 16 11.17 14.41 -8.91
N ILE A 17 11.16 14.43 -10.26
CA ILE A 17 12.13 13.66 -11.06
C ILE A 17 13.54 14.20 -10.85
N LYS A 18 13.75 15.51 -10.88
CA LYS A 18 15.09 16.12 -10.76
C LYS A 18 15.73 15.89 -9.38
N ASN A 19 14.95 15.94 -8.31
CA ASN A 19 15.48 15.83 -6.94
C ASN A 19 15.82 14.39 -6.53
N ASN A 20 15.33 13.37 -7.24
CA ASN A 20 15.46 11.96 -6.85
C ASN A 20 16.49 11.16 -7.64
N ILE A 21 17.06 11.71 -8.72
CA ILE A 21 18.02 11.02 -9.59
C ILE A 21 19.27 10.54 -8.82
N GLU A 22 19.80 11.33 -7.88
CA GLU A 22 21.00 10.94 -7.12
C GLU A 22 20.74 9.79 -6.13
N GLY A 23 19.54 9.71 -5.54
CA GLY A 23 19.13 8.61 -4.68
C GLY A 23 18.91 7.32 -5.46
N ILE A 24 18.28 7.43 -6.63
CA ILE A 24 18.06 6.33 -7.57
C ILE A 24 19.39 5.74 -8.04
N MET A 25 20.40 6.59 -8.32
CA MET A 25 21.73 6.15 -8.74
C MET A 25 22.49 5.37 -7.65
N ARG A 26 22.35 5.75 -6.37
CA ARG A 26 23.00 5.05 -5.24
C ARG A 26 22.37 3.70 -4.94
N LEU A 27 21.05 3.59 -5.05
CA LEU A 27 20.33 2.32 -4.88
C LEU A 27 20.57 1.37 -6.07
N GLY A 28 20.75 1.92 -7.27
CA GLY A 28 21.19 1.18 -8.45
C GLY A 28 22.54 0.46 -8.24
N LEU A 29 23.46 1.01 -7.46
CA LEU A 29 24.74 0.35 -7.13
C LEU A 29 24.58 -0.86 -6.21
N ILE A 30 23.64 -0.83 -5.27
CA ILE A 30 23.33 -1.97 -4.38
C ILE A 30 22.69 -3.10 -5.19
N GLY A 31 21.72 -2.77 -6.04
CA GLY A 31 21.11 -3.77 -6.92
C GLY A 31 22.05 -4.28 -8.01
N LEU A 32 23.04 -3.49 -8.46
CA LEU A 32 24.14 -3.95 -9.31
C LEU A 32 25.01 -5.00 -8.59
N GLY A 33 25.22 -4.86 -7.29
CA GLY A 33 25.93 -5.84 -6.45
C GLY A 33 25.19 -7.17 -6.32
N LEU A 34 23.86 -7.14 -6.21
CA LEU A 34 23.01 -8.35 -6.25
C LEU A 34 22.99 -8.98 -7.65
N LEU A 35 22.99 -8.16 -8.70
CA LEU A 35 23.07 -8.58 -10.11
C LEU A 35 24.34 -9.37 -10.43
N LEU A 36 25.49 -8.93 -9.91
CA LEU A 36 26.78 -9.59 -10.12
C LEU A 36 26.87 -10.96 -9.42
N MET A 37 26.02 -11.23 -8.43
CA MET A 37 25.91 -12.55 -7.80
C MET A 37 24.91 -13.48 -8.52
N ALA A 38 23.95 -12.93 -9.27
CA ALA A 38 22.92 -13.71 -9.99
C ALA A 38 23.35 -14.14 -11.41
N SER A 39 24.35 -13.48 -12.02
CA SER A 39 24.81 -13.72 -13.40
C SER A 39 25.53 -15.06 -13.64
N GLY A 40 25.72 -15.89 -12.59
CA GLY A 40 26.29 -17.23 -12.70
C GLY A 40 25.28 -18.36 -12.96
N ALA A 41 23.98 -18.08 -12.96
CA ALA A 41 22.91 -19.08 -13.09
C ALA A 41 22.02 -18.79 -14.31
N SER A 42 21.46 -19.82 -14.93
CA SER A 42 20.54 -19.78 -16.10
C SER A 42 19.19 -19.07 -15.86
N GLY A 43 19.09 -18.29 -14.78
CA GLY A 43 17.90 -17.58 -14.34
C GLY A 43 17.78 -16.19 -14.96
N LYS A 44 16.58 -15.60 -14.86
CA LYS A 44 16.33 -14.20 -15.19
C LYS A 44 16.28 -13.38 -13.91
N SER A 45 16.82 -12.16 -13.95
CA SER A 45 16.80 -11.23 -12.83
C SER A 45 16.21 -9.90 -13.26
N TYR A 46 15.59 -9.17 -12.33
CA TYR A 46 15.25 -7.78 -12.55
C TYR A 46 15.61 -6.91 -11.36
N ILE A 47 15.85 -5.63 -11.66
CA ILE A 47 15.99 -4.56 -10.70
C ILE A 47 15.06 -3.43 -11.11
N GLY A 48 14.33 -2.89 -10.14
CA GLY A 48 13.54 -1.70 -10.29
C GLY A 48 13.94 -0.64 -9.28
N VAL A 49 13.79 0.62 -9.68
CA VAL A 49 13.99 1.78 -8.83
C VAL A 49 12.80 2.71 -9.04
N GLY A 50 12.29 3.28 -7.96
CA GLY A 50 11.13 4.15 -8.04
C GLY A 50 11.04 5.11 -6.87
N VAL A 51 10.00 5.92 -6.90
CA VAL A 51 9.67 6.87 -5.84
C VAL A 51 8.16 6.88 -5.68
N ILE A 52 7.70 6.86 -4.44
CA ILE A 52 6.31 7.12 -4.05
C ILE A 52 6.29 8.38 -3.19
N ASP A 53 5.47 9.36 -3.55
CA ASP A 53 5.12 10.49 -2.66
C ASP A 53 4.02 10.01 -1.70
N ALA A 54 4.43 9.17 -0.74
CA ALA A 54 3.55 8.46 0.17
C ALA A 54 2.98 9.44 1.20
N LYS A 55 1.66 9.56 1.26
CA LYS A 55 0.96 10.35 2.28
C LYS A 55 -0.04 9.47 3.00
N PHE A 56 -0.02 9.55 4.32
CA PHE A 56 -1.18 9.17 5.11
C PHE A 56 -2.21 10.27 4.91
N HIS A 57 -3.39 9.92 4.42
CA HIS A 57 -4.48 10.88 4.28
C HIS A 57 -5.77 10.22 4.72
N ALA A 58 -6.12 10.52 5.95
CA ALA A 58 -7.48 10.43 6.42
C ALA A 58 -7.93 11.86 6.75
N ILE A 59 -9.16 12.19 6.39
CA ILE A 59 -9.85 13.38 6.90
C ILE A 59 -11.03 12.82 7.68
N GLU A 60 -11.07 13.09 8.98
CA GLU A 60 -12.09 12.57 9.88
C GLU A 60 -12.68 13.72 10.68
N HIS A 61 -13.90 14.12 10.30
CA HIS A 61 -14.63 15.23 10.90
C HIS A 61 -13.85 16.55 10.94
N ASP A 62 -13.15 16.85 12.03
CA ASP A 62 -12.34 18.04 12.29
C ASP A 62 -10.85 17.73 12.44
N ARG A 63 -10.40 16.54 12.02
CA ARG A 63 -9.02 16.07 12.12
C ARG A 63 -8.46 15.72 10.76
N TYR A 64 -7.21 16.11 10.54
CA TYR A 64 -6.40 15.61 9.45
C TYR A 64 -5.12 14.99 9.98
N TYR A 65 -4.61 14.02 9.25
CA TYR A 65 -3.45 13.24 9.62
C TYR A 65 -2.32 13.52 8.63
N GLU A 66 -1.14 13.83 9.12
CA GLU A 66 0.04 14.14 8.32
C GLU A 66 1.14 13.11 8.61
N SER A 67 1.67 12.45 7.58
CA SER A 67 2.75 11.47 7.75
C SER A 67 4.12 12.14 7.89
N ASP A 68 4.99 11.55 8.70
CA ASP A 68 6.38 12.01 8.86
C ASP A 68 7.21 11.79 7.59
N SER A 69 6.88 10.75 6.81
CA SER A 69 7.58 10.45 5.56
C SER A 69 6.69 10.80 4.37
N ASN A 70 7.04 11.87 3.66
CA ASN A 70 6.33 12.28 2.44
C ASN A 70 6.88 11.63 1.17
N GLN A 71 8.04 10.96 1.23
CA GLN A 71 8.64 10.36 0.03
C GLN A 71 9.42 9.09 0.37
N LEU A 72 9.06 8.00 -0.29
CA LEU A 72 9.73 6.70 -0.20
C LEU A 72 10.47 6.43 -1.50
N LYS A 73 11.77 6.19 -1.41
CA LYS A 73 12.58 5.66 -2.51
C LYS A 73 12.40 4.15 -2.52
N GLN A 74 11.95 3.60 -3.64
CA GLN A 74 11.72 2.19 -3.80
C GLN A 74 12.85 1.50 -4.55
N VAL A 75 13.28 0.35 -4.06
CA VAL A 75 14.09 -0.62 -4.81
C VAL A 75 13.26 -1.88 -4.94
N LYS A 76 13.01 -2.30 -6.18
CA LYS A 76 12.37 -3.58 -6.50
C LYS A 76 13.42 -4.54 -7.01
N PHE A 77 13.30 -5.81 -6.72
CA PHE A 77 14.20 -6.82 -7.25
C PHE A 77 13.48 -8.15 -7.44
N GLY A 78 14.01 -8.99 -8.31
CA GLY A 78 13.61 -10.37 -8.37
C GLY A 78 14.55 -11.24 -9.18
N TYR A 79 14.43 -12.53 -8.95
CA TYR A 79 15.23 -13.59 -9.55
C TYR A 79 14.34 -14.81 -9.78
N THR A 80 14.48 -15.46 -10.94
CA THR A 80 13.80 -16.72 -11.25
C THR A 80 14.73 -17.71 -11.93
N ASP A 81 14.73 -18.96 -11.47
CA ASP A 81 15.41 -20.10 -12.11
C ASP A 81 14.53 -20.75 -13.22
N LYS A 82 13.55 -20.01 -13.76
CA LYS A 82 12.56 -20.44 -14.78
C LYS A 82 11.67 -21.64 -14.43
N SER A 83 12.07 -22.52 -13.51
CA SER A 83 11.49 -23.85 -13.34
C SER A 83 11.21 -24.28 -11.90
N LYS A 84 11.91 -23.73 -10.89
CA LYS A 84 11.85 -24.26 -9.51
C LYS A 84 11.49 -23.24 -8.44
N PHE A 85 11.98 -22.01 -8.58
CA PHE A 85 11.69 -20.97 -7.61
C PHE A 85 11.88 -19.58 -8.21
N GLU A 86 11.19 -18.61 -7.62
CA GLU A 86 11.38 -17.18 -7.87
C GLU A 86 11.36 -16.45 -6.52
N ILE A 87 12.28 -15.51 -6.33
CA ILE A 87 12.32 -14.62 -5.16
C ILE A 87 12.18 -13.21 -5.69
N PHE A 88 11.36 -12.39 -5.04
CA PHE A 88 11.19 -11.00 -5.39
C PHE A 88 10.92 -10.16 -4.16
N GLY A 89 11.10 -8.86 -4.25
CA GLY A 89 10.77 -7.97 -3.16
C GLY A 89 10.86 -6.51 -3.54
N ASP A 90 10.44 -5.69 -2.60
CA ASP A 90 10.63 -4.26 -2.63
C ASP A 90 11.09 -3.72 -1.27
N LEU A 91 11.78 -2.58 -1.31
CA LEU A 91 12.27 -1.86 -0.15
C LEU A 91 11.96 -0.37 -0.35
N GLY A 92 11.15 0.21 0.53
CA GLY A 92 10.87 1.62 0.64
C GLY A 92 11.73 2.28 1.73
N VAL A 93 12.56 3.23 1.32
CA VAL A 93 13.48 3.95 2.19
C VAL A 93 13.08 5.42 2.27
N SER A 94 13.02 5.97 3.49
CA SER A 94 12.70 7.38 3.72
C SER A 94 13.83 8.32 3.26
N THR A 95 13.57 9.63 3.34
CA THR A 95 14.58 10.67 3.11
C THR A 95 15.76 10.59 4.07
N ASP A 96 15.55 10.06 5.28
CA ASP A 96 16.56 9.93 6.34
C ASP A 96 17.33 8.59 6.27
N ASN A 97 17.09 7.80 5.22
CA ASN A 97 17.68 6.47 4.97
C ASN A 97 17.21 5.37 5.94
N GLU A 98 16.02 5.52 6.51
CA GLU A 98 15.38 4.45 7.28
C GLU A 98 14.48 3.60 6.39
N VAL A 99 14.48 2.28 6.60
CA VAL A 99 13.53 1.38 5.95
C VAL A 99 12.16 1.58 6.60
N GLN A 100 11.19 2.02 5.80
CA GLN A 100 9.82 2.28 6.25
C GLN A 100 8.81 1.31 5.64
N ASP A 101 9.16 0.65 4.53
CA ASP A 101 8.29 -0.29 3.81
C ASP A 101 9.15 -1.41 3.24
N TYR A 102 8.70 -2.66 3.32
CA TYR A 102 9.25 -3.76 2.53
C TYR A 102 8.24 -4.85 2.25
N ALA A 103 8.39 -5.48 1.09
CA ALA A 103 7.78 -6.75 0.76
C ALA A 103 8.84 -7.76 0.31
N LEU A 104 8.67 -9.03 0.72
CA LEU A 104 9.49 -10.15 0.26
C LEU A 104 8.56 -11.31 -0.12
N GLY A 105 8.69 -11.78 -1.35
CA GLY A 105 7.93 -12.88 -1.90
C GLY A 105 8.82 -14.02 -2.39
N VAL A 106 8.32 -15.24 -2.19
CA VAL A 106 8.91 -16.47 -2.70
C VAL A 106 7.82 -17.25 -3.44
N LEU A 107 8.05 -17.48 -4.72
CA LEU A 107 7.25 -18.37 -5.55
C LEU A 107 7.91 -19.75 -5.61
N LEU A 108 7.21 -20.73 -5.07
CA LEU A 108 7.51 -22.16 -5.10
C LEU A 108 6.74 -22.82 -6.26
N ASP A 109 6.87 -24.14 -6.41
CA ASP A 109 6.21 -24.91 -7.47
C ASP A 109 4.70 -24.70 -7.52
N ASP A 110 4.04 -24.72 -6.35
CA ASP A 110 2.57 -24.63 -6.24
C ASP A 110 2.09 -23.36 -5.52
N TRP A 111 2.97 -22.64 -4.83
CA TRP A 111 2.60 -21.61 -3.87
C TRP A 111 3.41 -20.34 -4.04
N LEU A 112 2.75 -19.20 -3.91
CA LEU A 112 3.34 -17.90 -3.64
C LEU A 112 3.19 -17.62 -2.14
N VAL A 113 4.30 -17.37 -1.46
CA VAL A 113 4.32 -16.84 -0.10
C VAL A 113 4.90 -15.44 -0.14
N GLN A 114 4.19 -14.45 0.39
CA GLN A 114 4.65 -13.07 0.46
C GLN A 114 4.45 -12.52 1.86
N VAL A 115 5.43 -11.75 2.32
CA VAL A 115 5.37 -11.00 3.57
C VAL A 115 5.59 -9.54 3.25
N GLU A 116 4.81 -8.68 3.88
CA GLU A 116 4.91 -7.22 3.75
C GLU A 116 4.88 -6.60 5.14
N ASN A 117 5.68 -5.56 5.33
CA ASN A 117 5.69 -4.78 6.56
C ASN A 117 5.96 -3.32 6.27
N VAL A 118 5.16 -2.46 6.90
CA VAL A 118 5.27 -1.00 6.74
C VAL A 118 5.15 -0.33 8.10
N ARG A 119 5.93 0.72 8.30
CA ARG A 119 5.80 1.61 9.44
C ARG A 119 5.05 2.87 9.01
N LEU A 120 4.10 3.28 9.85
CA LEU A 120 3.20 4.40 9.63
C LEU A 120 3.34 5.33 10.82
N SER A 121 4.05 6.43 10.64
CA SER A 121 4.16 7.46 11.67
C SER A 121 3.72 8.83 11.16
N GLY A 122 3.27 9.66 12.09
CA GLY A 122 2.78 10.98 11.79
C GLY A 122 2.14 11.71 12.95
N ARG A 123 1.49 12.81 12.60
CA ARG A 123 0.82 13.74 13.52
C ARG A 123 -0.67 13.80 13.25
N ILE A 124 -1.44 13.98 14.32
CA ILE A 124 -2.88 14.21 14.31
C ILE A 124 -3.09 15.70 14.56
N LEU A 125 -3.66 16.39 13.59
CA LEU A 125 -3.80 17.84 13.60
C LEU A 125 -5.27 18.22 13.53
N GLN A 126 -5.66 19.27 14.26
CA GLN A 126 -6.99 19.84 14.17
C GLN A 126 -7.12 20.68 12.89
N GLU A 127 -8.19 20.45 12.14
CA GLU A 127 -8.51 21.17 10.91
C GLU A 127 -8.56 22.68 11.15
N ASP A 128 -8.08 23.47 10.19
CA ASP A 128 -8.07 24.94 10.17
C ASP A 128 -7.33 25.64 11.33
N THR A 129 -6.59 24.93 12.18
CA THR A 129 -5.94 25.53 13.36
C THR A 129 -4.47 25.15 13.57
N ASP A 130 -3.92 24.20 12.80
CA ASP A 130 -2.56 23.64 12.95
C ASP A 130 -2.24 23.13 14.38
N ILE A 131 -3.26 22.93 15.23
CA ILE A 131 -3.09 22.44 16.60
C ILE A 131 -2.79 20.95 16.55
N GLU A 132 -1.67 20.53 17.15
CA GLU A 132 -1.33 19.13 17.31
C GLU A 132 -2.13 18.50 18.45
N LEU A 133 -2.92 17.49 18.10
CA LEU A 133 -3.76 16.72 19.02
C LEU A 133 -3.08 15.44 19.49
N GLY A 134 -2.07 14.97 18.76
CA GLY A 134 -1.32 13.76 19.09
C GLY A 134 -0.40 13.32 17.96
N THR A 135 0.24 12.17 18.18
CA THR A 135 1.10 11.49 17.18
C THR A 135 0.72 10.02 17.12
N PHE A 136 1.12 9.35 16.05
CA PHE A 136 0.96 7.91 15.89
C PHE A 136 2.25 7.32 15.31
N ASP A 137 2.57 6.09 15.71
CA ASP A 137 3.69 5.30 15.19
C ASP A 137 3.30 3.83 15.24
N ASN A 138 2.84 3.33 14.10
CA ASN A 138 2.17 2.05 14.01
C ASN A 138 2.83 1.15 12.97
N ASP A 139 2.83 -0.15 13.25
CA ASP A 139 3.26 -1.17 12.31
C ASP A 139 2.06 -1.72 11.52
N TYR A 140 2.31 -2.02 10.26
CA TYR A 140 1.49 -2.82 9.37
C TYR A 140 2.25 -4.09 9.02
N LYS A 141 1.59 -5.24 9.07
CA LYS A 141 2.13 -6.54 8.68
C LYS A 141 1.11 -7.30 7.87
N ARG A 142 1.58 -7.96 6.82
CA ARG A 142 0.75 -8.82 5.98
C ARG A 142 1.51 -10.06 5.57
N ILE A 143 0.79 -11.18 5.50
CA ILE A 143 1.28 -12.44 5.00
C ILE A 143 0.25 -13.01 4.02
N ASP A 144 0.68 -13.27 2.79
CA ASP A 144 -0.12 -13.92 1.76
C ASP A 144 0.42 -15.33 1.51
N ILE A 145 -0.47 -16.32 1.50
CA ILE A 145 -0.19 -17.70 1.08
C ILE A 145 -1.19 -18.02 -0.04
N LEU A 146 -0.71 -17.90 -1.26
CA LEU A 146 -1.53 -17.95 -2.47
C LEU A 146 -1.09 -19.12 -3.32
N LYS A 147 -2.02 -19.72 -4.05
CA LYS A 147 -1.67 -20.64 -5.12
C LYS A 147 -0.88 -19.88 -6.18
N LYS A 148 0.13 -20.54 -6.76
CA LYS A 148 0.95 -20.00 -7.83
C LYS A 148 0.08 -19.32 -8.90
N PRO A 149 0.49 -18.14 -9.40
CA PRO A 149 -0.29 -17.43 -10.40
C PRO A 149 -0.63 -18.33 -11.60
N ASP A 150 -1.88 -18.25 -12.05
CA ASP A 150 -2.28 -18.89 -13.29
C ASP A 150 -1.64 -18.20 -14.51
N MET A 151 -1.98 -18.64 -15.73
CA MET A 151 -1.44 -18.01 -16.93
C MET A 151 -1.77 -16.51 -16.97
N LEU A 152 -2.95 -16.11 -16.47
CA LEU A 152 -3.43 -14.72 -16.42
C LEU A 152 -2.67 -13.87 -15.39
N GLY A 153 -1.79 -14.47 -14.60
CA GLY A 153 -0.95 -13.78 -13.62
C GLY A 153 -1.64 -13.56 -12.28
N PHE A 154 -2.85 -14.09 -12.08
CA PHE A 154 -3.60 -13.98 -10.83
C PHE A 154 -3.25 -15.14 -9.89
N ALA A 155 -2.92 -14.81 -8.65
CA ALA A 155 -2.74 -15.75 -7.56
C ALA A 155 -3.87 -15.58 -6.53
N PHE A 156 -4.41 -16.70 -6.07
CA PHE A 156 -5.54 -16.75 -5.13
C PHE A 156 -5.19 -17.61 -3.92
N GLY A 157 -5.62 -17.21 -2.73
CA GLY A 157 -5.44 -18.02 -1.53
C GLY A 157 -5.87 -17.28 -0.28
N ILE A 158 -5.08 -17.41 0.78
CA ILE A 158 -5.37 -16.84 2.09
C ILE A 158 -4.39 -15.70 2.36
N ALA A 159 -4.91 -14.62 2.91
CA ALA A 159 -4.12 -13.52 3.40
C ALA A 159 -4.46 -13.25 4.87
N TYR A 160 -3.43 -12.95 5.65
CA TYR A 160 -3.51 -12.46 7.02
C TYR A 160 -2.90 -11.06 7.07
N GLN A 161 -3.55 -10.14 7.78
CA GLN A 161 -3.07 -8.78 7.98
C GLN A 161 -3.26 -8.37 9.44
N GLU A 162 -2.27 -7.66 9.97
CA GLU A 162 -2.25 -7.11 11.31
C GLU A 162 -1.68 -5.71 11.26
N TYR A 163 -2.40 -4.73 11.80
CA TYR A 163 -1.95 -3.35 11.81
C TYR A 163 -2.62 -2.54 12.91
N ALA A 164 -2.00 -1.41 13.26
CA ALA A 164 -2.61 -0.39 14.10
C ALA A 164 -2.70 0.94 13.34
N VAL A 165 -3.71 1.75 13.65
CA VAL A 165 -3.92 3.06 13.01
C VAL A 165 -4.65 4.01 13.96
N PRO A 166 -4.39 5.32 13.86
CA PRO A 166 -5.23 6.26 14.55
C PRO A 166 -6.62 6.30 13.90
N LYS A 167 -7.65 6.46 14.73
CA LYS A 167 -9.05 6.52 14.31
C LYS A 167 -9.85 7.44 15.23
N LEU A 168 -10.68 8.27 14.62
CA LEU A 168 -11.69 9.05 15.32
C LEU A 168 -13.03 8.27 15.31
N PHE A 169 -13.47 7.84 16.50
CA PHE A 169 -14.74 7.13 16.66
C PHE A 169 -15.88 8.08 17.00
N GLU A 170 -17.02 7.90 16.35
CA GLU A 170 -18.29 8.46 16.82
C GLU A 170 -18.75 7.71 18.08
N TYR A 171 -18.92 8.43 19.17
CA TYR A 171 -19.44 7.93 20.45
C TYR A 171 -20.81 8.53 20.75
N ASN A 172 -21.77 7.65 21.05
CA ASN A 172 -23.10 8.05 21.47
C ASN A 172 -23.16 8.22 23.00
N LYS A 173 -23.25 9.47 23.49
CA LYS A 173 -23.39 9.76 24.93
C LYS A 173 -24.69 9.27 25.56
N GLY A 174 -25.69 8.91 24.75
CA GLY A 174 -27.05 8.64 25.18
C GLY A 174 -27.85 9.91 25.46
N GLY A 175 -29.15 9.88 25.13
CA GLY A 175 -30.11 10.95 25.37
C GLY A 175 -31.24 10.97 24.32
N GLU A 176 -32.27 11.81 24.52
CA GLU A 176 -33.51 11.79 23.70
C GLU A 176 -33.35 12.40 22.28
N ILE A 177 -32.25 13.12 22.00
CA ILE A 177 -32.01 13.80 20.72
C ILE A 177 -30.66 13.35 20.15
N ASP A 178 -30.70 12.48 19.13
CA ASP A 178 -29.52 11.79 18.57
C ASP A 178 -28.35 12.71 18.16
N TYR A 179 -28.61 13.86 17.54
CA TYR A 179 -27.54 14.69 16.95
C TYR A 179 -26.85 15.64 17.95
N LEU A 180 -27.40 15.84 19.15
CA LEU A 180 -26.78 16.65 20.22
C LEU A 180 -25.93 15.81 21.18
N ASN A 181 -25.97 14.47 21.05
CA ASN A 181 -25.33 13.53 21.97
C ASN A 181 -24.14 12.76 21.36
N THR A 182 -23.75 13.08 20.13
CA THR A 182 -22.53 12.52 19.53
C THR A 182 -21.32 13.34 19.94
N ILE A 183 -20.29 12.68 20.44
CA ILE A 183 -18.92 13.23 20.48
C ILE A 183 -17.98 12.30 19.74
N TYR A 184 -16.78 12.78 19.51
CA TYR A 184 -15.72 12.01 18.87
C TYR A 184 -14.66 11.63 19.89
N LEU A 185 -14.27 10.36 19.90
CA LEU A 185 -13.21 9.82 20.76
C LEU A 185 -12.02 9.45 19.88
N GLN A 186 -10.84 9.97 20.20
CA GLN A 186 -9.64 9.60 19.48
C GLN A 186 -9.04 8.32 20.04
N ASP A 187 -8.82 7.38 19.16
CA ASP A 187 -7.95 6.24 19.38
C ASP A 187 -6.71 6.44 18.50
N ASP A 188 -5.52 6.31 19.06
CA ASP A 188 -4.24 6.53 18.38
C ASP A 188 -3.69 5.26 17.71
N ALA A 189 -4.20 4.08 18.11
CA ALA A 189 -3.64 2.79 17.76
C ALA A 189 -4.71 1.69 17.76
N VAL A 190 -5.80 1.89 17.02
CA VAL A 190 -6.83 0.85 16.83
C VAL A 190 -6.20 -0.36 16.18
N GLU A 191 -6.18 -1.48 16.89
CA GLU A 191 -5.63 -2.73 16.39
C GLU A 191 -6.64 -3.41 15.47
N VAL A 192 -6.19 -3.77 14.28
CA VAL A 192 -6.95 -4.57 13.32
C VAL A 192 -6.17 -5.83 12.99
N LYS A 193 -6.80 -6.97 13.23
CA LYS A 193 -6.34 -8.30 12.80
C LYS A 193 -7.36 -8.90 11.86
N SER A 194 -6.95 -9.32 10.68
CA SER A 194 -7.86 -9.83 9.67
C SER A 194 -7.31 -11.04 8.94
N ILE A 195 -8.24 -11.91 8.54
CA ILE A 195 -7.96 -13.05 7.68
C ILE A 195 -9.00 -13.09 6.57
N GLY A 196 -8.57 -13.47 5.37
CA GLY A 196 -9.48 -13.47 4.23
C GLY A 196 -8.94 -14.12 2.98
N LEU A 197 -9.75 -14.02 1.93
CA LEU A 197 -9.41 -14.47 0.59
C LEU A 197 -8.50 -13.43 -0.06
N GLY A 198 -7.24 -13.80 -0.28
CA GLY A 198 -6.22 -13.01 -0.94
C GLY A 198 -6.28 -13.17 -2.46
N VAL A 199 -6.20 -12.05 -3.18
CA VAL A 199 -6.05 -11.98 -4.63
C VAL A 199 -4.83 -11.13 -4.93
N HIS A 200 -3.84 -11.69 -5.63
CA HIS A 200 -2.62 -11.00 -6.03
C HIS A 200 -2.49 -10.96 -7.55
N TYR A 201 -2.18 -9.78 -8.09
CA TYR A 201 -1.85 -9.56 -9.49
C TYR A 201 -0.77 -8.48 -9.61
N ASP A 202 0.37 -8.82 -10.21
CA ASP A 202 1.50 -7.90 -10.43
C ASP A 202 1.93 -7.94 -11.91
N PRO A 203 1.42 -7.01 -12.74
CA PRO A 203 1.76 -6.97 -14.16
C PRO A 203 3.21 -6.51 -14.42
N ILE A 204 3.83 -5.76 -13.51
CA ILE A 204 5.21 -5.27 -13.69
C ILE A 204 6.19 -6.43 -13.55
N ARG A 205 6.07 -7.23 -12.49
CA ARG A 205 6.89 -8.44 -12.28
C ARG A 205 6.69 -9.45 -13.41
N ASN A 206 5.43 -9.70 -13.78
CA ASN A 206 5.10 -10.65 -14.86
C ASN A 206 5.69 -10.19 -16.19
N PHE A 207 5.66 -8.89 -16.51
CA PHE A 207 6.31 -8.37 -17.71
C PHE A 207 7.84 -8.46 -17.63
N ALA A 208 8.45 -8.06 -16.52
CA ALA A 208 9.91 -8.07 -16.37
C ALA A 208 10.50 -9.49 -16.54
N LEU A 209 9.83 -10.51 -16.00
CA LEU A 209 10.35 -11.88 -16.05
C LEU A 209 9.91 -12.67 -17.27
N ARG A 210 8.70 -12.42 -17.78
CA ARG A 210 8.00 -13.29 -18.74
C ARG A 210 7.46 -12.54 -19.97
N GLY A 211 7.50 -11.21 -19.96
CA GLY A 211 7.09 -10.33 -21.05
C GLY A 211 5.61 -10.45 -21.46
N PHE A 212 4.74 -10.81 -20.51
CA PHE A 212 3.37 -11.20 -20.82
C PHE A 212 2.48 -10.05 -21.34
N ASP A 213 1.90 -10.23 -22.53
CA ASP A 213 0.72 -9.51 -23.08
C ASP A 213 -0.22 -10.56 -23.69
N PHE A 214 -1.46 -10.64 -23.19
CA PHE A 214 -2.48 -11.62 -23.62
C PHE A 214 -3.14 -11.29 -24.96
N GLU A 215 -3.06 -10.04 -25.43
CA GLU A 215 -3.78 -9.61 -26.63
C GLU A 215 -2.87 -9.35 -27.83
N ARG A 216 -1.58 -9.08 -27.63
CA ARG A 216 -0.71 -8.59 -28.70
C ARG A 216 0.68 -9.19 -28.56
N GLY A 217 0.96 -10.21 -29.39
CA GLY A 217 2.29 -10.78 -29.53
C GLY A 217 3.37 -9.68 -29.58
N TYR A 218 4.31 -9.80 -28.64
CA TYR A 218 5.48 -8.95 -28.32
C TYR A 218 5.94 -7.92 -29.38
N LEU A 219 6.27 -6.70 -28.90
CA LEU A 219 7.55 -5.98 -29.15
C LEU A 219 7.58 -4.56 -28.54
N THR A 220 6.43 -3.96 -28.23
CA THR A 220 6.33 -2.71 -27.45
C THR A 220 5.04 -2.76 -26.66
N PHE A 221 5.13 -2.79 -25.33
CA PHE A 221 3.96 -2.81 -24.48
C PHE A 221 3.67 -1.39 -24.00
N LYS A 222 2.54 -0.82 -24.42
CA LYS A 222 1.99 0.40 -23.85
C LYS A 222 0.63 0.03 -23.28
N ASN A 223 0.53 -0.03 -21.95
CA ASN A 223 -0.79 -0.09 -21.33
C ASN A 223 -1.25 1.32 -21.04
N ASP A 224 -2.40 1.67 -21.61
CA ASP A 224 -3.07 2.91 -21.27
C ASP A 224 -3.66 2.85 -19.84
N TRP A 225 -3.85 1.65 -19.25
CA TRP A 225 -4.17 1.48 -17.83
C TRP A 225 -3.75 0.08 -17.32
N TYR A 226 -2.83 -0.01 -16.36
CA TYR A 226 -2.59 -1.25 -15.61
C TYR A 226 -3.09 -1.11 -14.18
N VAL A 227 -3.52 -2.23 -13.60
CA VAL A 227 -3.81 -2.38 -12.18
C VAL A 227 -2.84 -3.42 -11.64
N SER A 228 -2.04 -3.05 -10.65
CA SER A 228 -1.42 -4.00 -9.73
C SER A 228 -2.27 -4.04 -8.48
N SER A 229 -2.51 -5.22 -7.93
CA SER A 229 -3.34 -5.33 -6.73
C SER A 229 -2.97 -6.51 -5.87
N VAL A 230 -3.03 -6.29 -4.56
CA VAL A 230 -3.14 -7.36 -3.58
C VAL A 230 -4.34 -7.08 -2.69
N THR A 231 -5.48 -7.73 -2.97
CA THR A 231 -6.77 -7.51 -2.29
C THR A 231 -7.10 -8.64 -1.32
N ILE A 232 -7.75 -8.33 -0.21
CA ILE A 232 -8.25 -9.28 0.78
C ILE A 232 -9.74 -9.01 1.01
N PHE A 233 -10.58 -10.01 0.76
CA PHE A 233 -11.96 -10.05 1.28
C PHE A 233 -11.94 -10.78 2.61
N SER A 234 -12.20 -10.06 3.70
CA SER A 234 -11.78 -10.47 5.03
C SER A 234 -12.87 -10.40 6.08
N LEU A 235 -12.64 -11.17 7.15
CA LEU A 235 -13.24 -10.95 8.44
C LEU A 235 -12.15 -10.39 9.36
N GLY A 236 -12.35 -9.18 9.87
CA GLY A 236 -11.41 -8.50 10.76
C GLY A 236 -11.95 -8.39 12.18
N LYS A 237 -11.07 -8.56 13.15
CA LYS A 237 -11.29 -8.14 14.53
C LYS A 237 -10.65 -6.78 14.72
N ILE A 238 -11.46 -5.79 15.06
CA ILE A 238 -11.04 -4.45 15.43
C ILE A 238 -11.05 -4.37 16.95
N THR A 239 -9.98 -3.87 17.57
CA THR A 239 -9.84 -3.69 19.01
C THR A 239 -9.36 -2.28 19.30
N THR A 240 -10.08 -1.55 20.16
CA THR A 240 -9.69 -0.20 20.59
C THR A 240 -8.50 -0.25 21.53
N SER A 241 -7.64 0.76 21.45
CA SER A 241 -6.45 0.89 22.28
C SER A 241 -6.80 1.37 23.70
N ASP A 242 -5.77 1.56 24.51
CA ASP A 242 -5.85 2.18 25.83
C ASP A 242 -5.65 3.71 25.80
N ALA A 243 -5.91 4.35 24.65
CA ALA A 243 -5.86 5.80 24.48
C ALA A 243 -6.65 6.55 25.57
N PRO A 244 -6.20 7.73 26.02
CA PRO A 244 -6.84 8.48 27.11
C PRO A 244 -8.33 8.75 26.89
N ASP A 245 -8.73 9.14 25.67
CA ASP A 245 -10.14 9.38 25.31
C ASP A 245 -10.96 8.08 25.41
N MET A 246 -10.39 6.95 24.98
CA MET A 246 -11.07 5.65 25.03
C MET A 246 -11.27 5.17 26.47
N GLN A 247 -10.25 5.30 27.32
CA GLN A 247 -10.35 4.95 28.75
C GLN A 247 -11.37 5.82 29.49
N ALA A 248 -11.40 7.13 29.22
CA ALA A 248 -12.30 8.07 29.87
C ALA A 248 -13.79 7.70 29.70
N TYR A 249 -14.13 7.04 28.59
CA TYR A 249 -15.48 6.60 28.26
C TYR A 249 -15.69 5.07 28.36
N LYS A 250 -14.72 4.34 28.93
CA LYS A 250 -14.74 2.86 29.08
C LYS A 250 -14.90 2.12 27.75
N GLN A 251 -14.36 2.71 26.69
CA GLN A 251 -14.36 2.17 25.33
C GLN A 251 -13.01 1.55 24.97
N ASP A 252 -12.04 1.53 25.88
CA ASP A 252 -10.77 0.82 25.71
C ASP A 252 -10.98 -0.71 25.67
N ASN A 253 -10.10 -1.40 24.93
CA ASN A 253 -10.09 -2.86 24.79
C ASN A 253 -11.41 -3.49 24.30
N LYS A 254 -12.30 -2.68 23.72
CA LYS A 254 -13.54 -3.16 23.11
C LYS A 254 -13.20 -3.72 21.75
N SER A 255 -13.80 -4.86 21.42
CA SER A 255 -13.55 -5.49 20.13
C SER A 255 -14.83 -5.84 19.40
N LYS A 256 -14.76 -5.75 18.07
CA LYS A 256 -15.83 -6.15 17.18
C LYS A 256 -15.26 -6.87 15.97
N THR A 257 -15.98 -7.89 15.54
CA THR A 257 -15.67 -8.61 14.31
C THR A 257 -16.52 -8.05 13.17
N LEU A 258 -15.89 -7.62 12.09
CA LEU A 258 -16.55 -6.99 10.95
C LEU A 258 -16.06 -7.58 9.62
N PRO A 259 -16.93 -7.71 8.63
CA PRO A 259 -16.50 -7.95 7.26
C PRO A 259 -15.77 -6.72 6.74
N GLY A 260 -14.75 -6.94 5.90
CA GLY A 260 -14.00 -5.84 5.33
C GLY A 260 -13.28 -6.20 4.05
N ILE A 261 -12.90 -5.17 3.31
CA ILE A 261 -12.07 -5.27 2.11
C ILE A 261 -10.80 -4.49 2.39
N GLN A 262 -9.66 -5.10 2.13
CA GLN A 262 -8.36 -4.50 2.33
C GLN A 262 -7.53 -4.68 1.06
N GLY A 263 -6.64 -3.76 0.76
CA GLY A 263 -5.71 -4.01 -0.31
C GLY A 263 -4.69 -2.91 -0.57
N ASN A 264 -3.68 -3.33 -1.32
CA ASN A 264 -2.67 -2.49 -1.94
C ASN A 264 -2.97 -2.45 -3.43
N TYR A 265 -3.03 -1.26 -4.00
CA TYR A 265 -3.42 -1.02 -5.38
C TYR A 265 -2.42 -0.06 -6.02
N GLU A 266 -2.01 -0.35 -7.25
CA GLU A 266 -1.30 0.61 -8.11
C GLU A 266 -2.06 0.70 -9.43
N LEU A 267 -2.60 1.88 -9.74
CA LEU A 267 -3.24 2.16 -11.03
C LEU A 267 -2.37 3.13 -11.82
N GLY A 268 -2.07 2.82 -13.07
CA GLY A 268 -1.24 3.74 -13.86
C GLY A 268 -1.02 3.37 -15.32
N TRP A 269 -0.05 4.06 -15.90
CA TRP A 269 0.49 3.81 -17.22
C TRP A 269 1.79 3.03 -17.12
N MET A 270 1.98 2.05 -17.99
CA MET A 270 3.28 1.41 -18.15
C MET A 270 3.68 1.33 -19.61
N ILE A 271 4.93 1.69 -19.90
CA ILE A 271 5.57 1.49 -21.18
C ILE A 271 6.78 0.58 -20.99
N GLY A 272 6.91 -0.43 -21.83
CA GLY A 272 8.04 -1.35 -21.75
C GLY A 272 8.39 -1.97 -23.09
N GLN A 273 9.61 -2.48 -23.15
CA GLN A 273 10.11 -3.29 -24.25
C GLN A 273 10.67 -4.58 -23.68
N PHE A 274 10.47 -5.67 -24.40
CA PHE A 274 10.95 -6.99 -24.01
C PHE A 274 11.53 -7.70 -25.22
N ASN A 275 12.68 -8.34 -25.03
CA ASN A 275 13.20 -9.40 -25.90
C ASN A 275 13.85 -10.50 -25.03
N ASP A 276 14.47 -11.48 -25.70
CA ASP A 276 15.03 -12.65 -25.01
C ASP A 276 16.22 -12.32 -24.11
N ASP A 277 16.93 -11.22 -24.36
CA ASP A 277 18.16 -10.82 -23.67
C ASP A 277 17.93 -9.70 -22.63
N PHE A 278 16.93 -8.85 -22.82
CA PHE A 278 16.63 -7.74 -21.94
C PHE A 278 15.14 -7.37 -21.95
N SER A 279 14.69 -6.79 -20.84
CA SER A 279 13.46 -6.01 -20.82
C SER A 279 13.62 -4.73 -20.01
N TYR A 280 12.79 -3.73 -20.30
CA TYR A 280 12.63 -2.57 -19.45
C TYR A 280 11.18 -2.14 -19.35
N ILE A 281 10.84 -1.50 -18.23
CA ILE A 281 9.51 -0.96 -17.93
C ILE A 281 9.71 0.41 -17.29
N LEU A 282 8.98 1.40 -17.77
CA LEU A 282 8.74 2.65 -17.08
C LEU A 282 7.25 2.66 -16.69
N ASN A 283 6.96 2.79 -15.40
CA ASN A 283 5.61 2.92 -14.87
C ASN A 283 5.42 4.28 -14.20
N ILE A 284 4.25 4.87 -14.43
CA ILE A 284 3.77 6.07 -13.72
C ILE A 284 2.37 5.73 -13.25
N GLY A 285 2.10 5.86 -11.96
CA GLY A 285 0.81 5.49 -11.41
C GLY A 285 0.46 6.22 -10.13
N TYR A 286 -0.56 5.71 -9.47
CA TYR A 286 -0.99 6.11 -8.15
C TYR A 286 -1.10 4.87 -7.28
N HIS A 287 -0.32 4.84 -6.21
CA HIS A 287 -0.36 3.81 -5.20
C HIS A 287 -1.43 4.15 -4.17
N LEU A 288 -2.17 3.15 -3.71
CA LEU A 288 -3.19 3.26 -2.67
C LEU A 288 -3.17 1.98 -1.83
N ARG A 289 -2.92 2.12 -0.53
CA ARG A 289 -3.18 1.11 0.49
C ARG A 289 -4.42 1.54 1.26
N SER A 290 -5.48 0.74 1.17
CA SER A 290 -6.74 1.02 1.85
C SER A 290 -7.27 -0.22 2.55
N SER A 291 -8.00 0.01 3.64
CA SER A 291 -8.69 -1.01 4.41
C SER A 291 -10.02 -0.44 4.84
N MET A 292 -11.09 -1.20 4.63
CA MET A 292 -12.45 -0.79 4.97
C MET A 292 -13.13 -1.93 5.70
N PHE A 293 -13.56 -1.67 6.92
CA PHE A 293 -14.37 -2.59 7.71
C PHE A 293 -15.74 -1.99 7.96
N PHE A 294 -16.76 -2.71 7.52
CA PHE A 294 -18.11 -2.20 7.43
C PHE A 294 -18.91 -2.68 8.64
N ASN A 295 -19.47 -1.72 9.37
CA ASN A 295 -20.63 -2.01 10.20
C ASN A 295 -21.89 -2.05 9.33
N ASP A 296 -22.98 -2.56 9.90
CA ASP A 296 -24.31 -2.35 9.32
C ASP A 296 -24.60 -0.83 9.30
N PRO A 297 -24.78 -0.21 8.10
CA PRO A 297 -24.93 1.23 7.96
C PRO A 297 -26.22 1.77 8.60
N GLU A 298 -27.20 0.92 8.89
CA GLU A 298 -28.42 1.32 9.60
C GLU A 298 -28.27 1.24 11.13
N ARG A 299 -27.23 0.56 11.63
CA ARG A 299 -26.95 0.40 13.06
C ARG A 299 -26.07 1.54 13.57
N LYS A 300 -26.73 2.56 14.12
CA LYS A 300 -26.08 3.56 14.98
C LYS A 300 -25.46 2.89 16.21
N ALA A 301 -24.43 3.52 16.77
CA ALA A 301 -23.89 3.14 18.07
C ALA A 301 -24.99 3.17 19.14
N GLU A 302 -25.07 2.11 19.94
CA GLU A 302 -25.96 2.09 21.11
C GLU A 302 -25.56 3.19 22.10
N PRO A 303 -26.49 3.72 22.91
CA PRO A 303 -26.16 4.65 23.99
C PRO A 303 -25.02 4.11 24.87
N GLY A 304 -23.94 4.89 25.01
CA GLY A 304 -22.74 4.49 25.72
C GLY A 304 -21.76 3.63 24.90
N GLY A 305 -21.94 3.54 23.58
CA GLY A 305 -21.09 2.80 22.67
C GLY A 305 -20.50 3.66 21.54
N ILE A 306 -19.53 3.07 20.83
CA ILE A 306 -18.92 3.63 19.63
C ILE A 306 -19.42 2.95 18.36
N ASN A 307 -19.42 3.67 17.23
CA ASN A 307 -19.64 3.06 15.93
C ASN A 307 -18.33 2.48 15.40
N PHE A 308 -18.24 1.15 15.38
CA PHE A 308 -17.11 0.44 14.78
C PHE A 308 -17.25 0.45 13.25
N GLU A 309 -16.87 1.55 12.61
CA GLU A 309 -16.60 1.60 11.17
C GLU A 309 -15.16 2.05 10.99
N ALA A 310 -14.42 1.41 10.10
CA ALA A 310 -13.01 1.74 9.89
C ALA A 310 -12.69 1.85 8.40
N PRO A 311 -13.24 2.86 7.69
CA PRO A 311 -12.69 3.26 6.40
C PRO A 311 -11.34 3.92 6.68
N LEU A 312 -10.28 3.32 6.17
CA LEU A 312 -8.90 3.70 6.45
C LEU A 312 -8.12 3.72 5.14
N THR A 313 -7.72 4.92 4.72
CA THR A 313 -6.69 5.09 3.68
C THR A 313 -5.36 5.23 4.39
N ILE A 314 -4.51 4.22 4.23
CA ILE A 314 -3.29 4.07 5.02
C ILE A 314 -2.12 4.78 4.35
N ILE A 315 -1.93 4.58 3.04
CA ILE A 315 -0.91 5.29 2.25
C ILE A 315 -1.47 5.52 0.86
N HIS A 316 -1.27 6.71 0.30
CA HIS A 316 -1.45 6.91 -1.13
C HIS A 316 -0.45 7.89 -1.71
N GLY A 317 -0.24 7.84 -3.03
CA GLY A 317 0.65 8.78 -3.67
C GLY A 317 0.94 8.50 -5.13
N PRO A 318 1.31 9.52 -5.92
CA PRO A 318 1.89 9.28 -7.23
C PRO A 318 3.17 8.46 -7.10
N THR A 319 3.33 7.52 -8.02
CA THR A 319 4.48 6.62 -8.11
C THR A 319 5.10 6.71 -9.50
N VAL A 320 6.43 6.68 -9.54
CA VAL A 320 7.20 6.54 -10.78
C VAL A 320 8.26 5.48 -10.56
N GLY A 321 8.37 4.53 -11.48
CA GLY A 321 9.34 3.47 -11.41
C GLY A 321 9.98 3.16 -12.76
N PHE A 322 11.23 2.74 -12.72
CA PHE A 322 11.95 2.14 -13.83
C PHE A 322 12.42 0.75 -13.42
N THR A 323 12.09 -0.27 -14.20
CA THR A 323 12.51 -1.65 -13.99
C THR A 323 13.25 -2.15 -15.22
N ALA A 324 14.34 -2.89 -15.03
CA ALA A 324 15.08 -3.57 -16.09
C ALA A 324 15.32 -5.03 -15.72
N SER A 325 15.26 -5.91 -16.70
CA SER A 325 15.55 -7.34 -16.54
C SER A 325 16.61 -7.82 -17.54
N PHE A 326 17.26 -8.92 -17.16
CA PHE A 326 18.31 -9.60 -17.90
C PHE A 326 18.17 -11.11 -17.67
#